data_AF-A0A356F8M7-F1
#
_entry.id   AF-A0A356F8M7-F1
#
_cell.length_a   1.000
_cell.length_b   1.000
_cell.length_c   1.000
_cell.angle_alpha   90.00
_cell.angle_beta   90.00
_cell.angle_gamma   90.00
#
_symmetry.space_group_name_H-M   'P 1'
#
loop_
_entity.id
_entity.type
_entity.pdbx_description
1 polymer ?
#
loop_
_entity_poly.entity_id
_entity_poly.type
_entity_poly.pdbx_seq_one_letter_code
_entity_poly.pdbx_strand_id
1 'polypeptide(L)'
;LEQYAYLIRRLAEIPEAGGRLLDNTVLMFGSGMKHGDYHSGRDLPLVLAGGKNAGLKMGRWLKYPKPQPYGNLLVSMAKAVGVKADGFGSSTGELAGLDREMNYDFGIKDDGSWTMTEKDKRLHVKGLLRPTNDLEKTNVYFVRLSDGSDVMIDAPFGNLNSRRVDHYVGRVATLSGPFKGEGKSRVVTSVEKIGP
;
A
#
# COMPACT_ATOMS: atom_id res chain seq x y z
N LEU A 1 -12.64 11.63 8.70
CA LEU A 1 -12.98 10.26 9.13
C LEU A 1 -14.22 10.20 10.02
N GLU A 2 -14.49 11.21 10.85
CA GLU A 2 -15.62 11.24 11.79
C GLU A 2 -16.99 11.00 11.12
N GLN A 3 -17.27 11.66 9.99
CA GLN A 3 -18.53 11.49 9.28
C GLN A 3 -18.72 10.08 8.72
N TYR A 4 -17.64 9.44 8.25
CA TYR A 4 -17.69 8.05 7.80
C TYR A 4 -17.94 7.10 8.97
N ALA A 5 -17.27 7.33 10.11
CA ALA A 5 -17.50 6.55 11.33
C ALA A 5 -18.94 6.75 11.86
N TYR A 6 -19.46 7.98 11.81
CA TYR A 6 -20.84 8.29 12.17
C TYR A 6 -21.82 7.50 11.28
N LEU A 7 -21.65 7.54 9.95
CA LEU A 7 -22.49 6.77 9.03
C LEU A 7 -22.46 5.27 9.35
N ILE A 8 -21.27 4.68 9.52
CA ILE A 8 -21.12 3.27 9.88
C ILE A 8 -21.89 2.94 11.16
N ARG A 9 -21.74 3.76 12.22
CA ARG A 9 -22.43 3.55 13.50
C ARG A 9 -23.95 3.63 13.34
N ARG A 10 -24.46 4.63 12.61
CA ARG A 10 -25.90 4.77 12.36
C ARG A 10 -26.48 3.57 11.63
N LEU A 11 -25.80 3.06 10.60
CA LEU A 11 -26.24 1.86 9.89
C LEU A 11 -26.15 0.59 10.77
N ALA A 12 -25.19 0.53 11.68
CA ALA A 12 -25.05 -0.59 12.62
C ALA A 12 -26.14 -0.61 13.71
N GLU A 13 -26.75 0.54 14.01
CA GLU A 13 -27.82 0.65 15.02
C GLU A 13 -29.19 0.26 14.46
N ILE A 14 -29.42 0.42 13.16
CA ILE A 14 -30.72 0.16 12.51
C ILE A 14 -30.92 -1.36 12.32
N PRO A 15 -31.96 -1.96 12.93
CA PRO A 15 -32.33 -3.35 12.67
C PRO A 15 -32.87 -3.53 11.25
N GLU A 16 -32.51 -4.63 10.60
CA GLU A 16 -33.01 -5.02 9.27
C GLU A 16 -33.14 -6.55 9.20
N ALA A 17 -33.87 -7.08 8.21
CA ALA A 17 -33.92 -8.51 7.95
C ALA A 17 -32.51 -9.10 7.80
N GLY A 18 -32.22 -10.16 8.56
CA GLY A 18 -30.91 -10.82 8.52
C GLY A 18 -29.79 -10.13 9.30
N GLY A 19 -30.06 -9.08 10.08
CA GLY A 19 -29.05 -8.45 10.96
C GLY A 19 -29.27 -6.95 11.20
N ARG A 20 -28.22 -6.17 10.98
CA ARG A 20 -28.26 -4.71 10.94
C ARG A 20 -28.27 -4.21 9.50
N LEU A 21 -28.73 -2.99 9.27
CA LEU A 21 -28.67 -2.38 7.92
C LEU A 21 -27.24 -2.36 7.36
N LEU A 22 -26.24 -2.19 8.23
CA LEU A 22 -24.82 -2.29 7.85
C LEU A 22 -24.42 -3.69 7.35
N ASP A 23 -25.04 -4.77 7.83
CA ASP A 23 -24.73 -6.12 7.37
C ASP A 23 -25.13 -6.34 5.89
N ASN A 24 -26.14 -5.62 5.41
CA ASN A 24 -26.64 -5.65 4.03
C ASN A 24 -26.13 -4.49 3.15
N THR A 25 -25.35 -3.56 3.71
CA THR A 25 -24.81 -2.39 2.99
C THR A 25 -23.30 -2.47 2.86
N VAL A 26 -22.76 -2.27 1.67
CA VAL A 26 -21.31 -2.12 1.47
C VAL A 26 -20.97 -0.64 1.32
N LEU A 27 -20.16 -0.13 2.24
CA LEU A 27 -19.62 1.23 2.18
C LEU A 27 -18.17 1.21 1.70
N MET A 28 -17.81 2.20 0.88
CA MET A 28 -16.44 2.48 0.48
C MET A 28 -16.13 3.95 0.66
N PHE A 29 -15.05 4.25 1.36
CA PHE A 29 -14.51 5.60 1.54
C PHE A 29 -13.06 5.63 1.10
N GLY A 30 -12.64 6.70 0.45
CA GLY A 30 -11.26 6.86 0.02
C GLY A 30 -11.09 7.91 -1.07
N SER A 31 -9.96 7.84 -1.76
CA SER A 31 -9.63 8.73 -2.86
C SER A 31 -9.43 7.93 -4.15
N GLY A 32 -9.83 8.50 -5.29
CA GLY A 32 -9.48 7.98 -6.61
C GLY A 32 -8.01 8.23 -7.01
N MET A 33 -7.26 8.95 -6.17
CA MET A 33 -5.86 9.31 -6.41
C MET A 33 -5.05 9.19 -5.11
N LYS A 34 -3.85 8.61 -5.21
CA LYS A 34 -2.86 8.59 -4.12
C LYS A 34 -2.08 9.89 -4.04
N HIS A 35 -1.67 10.44 -5.18
CA HIS A 35 -0.77 11.59 -5.23
C HIS A 35 -1.26 12.62 -6.25
N GLY A 36 -1.43 13.86 -5.79
CA GLY A 36 -1.95 14.97 -6.61
C GLY A 36 -1.00 15.41 -7.71
N ASP A 37 0.28 15.61 -7.38
CA ASP A 37 1.29 16.18 -8.30
C ASP A 37 1.39 15.43 -9.66
N TYR A 38 1.59 14.11 -9.63
CA TYR A 38 1.70 13.29 -10.84
C TYR A 38 0.49 12.38 -11.07
N HIS A 39 -0.67 12.75 -10.50
CA HIS A 39 -1.96 12.09 -10.68
C HIS A 39 -1.96 10.55 -10.59
N SER A 40 -1.29 10.00 -9.58
CA SER A 40 -1.15 8.54 -9.46
C SER A 40 -2.41 7.86 -8.94
N GLY A 41 -2.94 6.91 -9.71
CA GLY A 41 -4.01 5.99 -9.32
C GLY A 41 -3.52 4.68 -8.67
N ARG A 42 -2.24 4.59 -8.27
CA ARG A 42 -1.67 3.41 -7.59
C ARG A 42 -1.81 3.55 -6.08
N ASP A 43 -1.86 2.43 -5.36
CA ASP A 43 -1.91 2.40 -3.88
C ASP A 43 -3.00 3.31 -3.28
N LEU A 44 -4.21 3.23 -3.84
CA LEU A 44 -5.34 4.06 -3.40
C LEU A 44 -5.66 3.83 -1.93
N PRO A 45 -5.84 4.90 -1.13
CA PRO A 45 -6.26 4.77 0.27
C PRO A 45 -7.75 4.51 0.32
N LEU A 46 -8.13 3.23 0.41
CA LEU A 46 -9.52 2.79 0.43
C LEU A 46 -9.86 2.09 1.76
N VAL A 47 -11.04 2.41 2.30
CA VAL A 47 -11.59 1.81 3.51
C VAL A 47 -12.99 1.27 3.20
N LEU A 48 -13.18 -0.03 3.40
CA LEU A 48 -14.48 -0.70 3.25
C LEU A 48 -15.12 -0.95 4.61
N ALA A 49 -16.45 -0.92 4.66
CA ALA A 49 -17.23 -1.29 5.84
C ALA A 49 -18.56 -1.96 5.47
N GLY A 50 -19.09 -2.78 6.38
CA GLY A 50 -20.37 -3.49 6.24
C GLY A 50 -20.31 -4.72 5.34
N GLY A 51 -21.43 -5.08 4.72
CA GLY A 51 -21.50 -6.13 3.71
C GLY A 51 -21.31 -7.55 4.22
N LYS A 52 -21.53 -7.79 5.52
CA LYS A 52 -21.41 -9.14 6.12
C LYS A 52 -22.28 -10.16 5.39
N ASN A 53 -23.53 -9.80 5.07
CA ASN A 53 -24.47 -10.68 4.36
C ASN A 53 -24.18 -10.75 2.85
N ALA A 54 -23.37 -9.83 2.32
CA ALA A 54 -22.78 -9.91 0.98
C ALA A 54 -21.52 -10.79 0.94
N GLY A 55 -21.20 -11.51 2.03
CA GLY A 55 -20.05 -12.40 2.12
C GLY A 55 -18.71 -11.68 2.32
N LEU A 56 -18.72 -10.36 2.56
CA LEU A 56 -17.47 -9.60 2.76
C LEU A 56 -16.96 -9.72 4.19
N LYS A 57 -15.64 -9.82 4.34
CA LYS A 57 -14.94 -9.83 5.62
C LYS A 57 -14.21 -8.51 5.84
N MET A 58 -14.56 -7.82 6.92
CA MET A 58 -14.00 -6.52 7.32
C MET A 58 -13.00 -6.66 8.48
N GLY A 59 -12.52 -5.53 9.02
CA GLY A 59 -11.65 -5.51 10.22
C GLY A 59 -10.19 -5.87 9.95
N ARG A 60 -9.70 -5.61 8.73
CA ARG A 60 -8.39 -6.06 8.27
C ARG A 60 -7.81 -5.13 7.21
N TRP A 61 -6.49 -5.15 7.08
CA TRP A 61 -5.75 -4.40 6.07
C TRP A 61 -5.30 -5.32 4.95
N LEU A 62 -5.75 -5.04 3.72
CA LEU A 62 -5.38 -5.80 2.53
C LEU A 62 -4.32 -5.03 1.74
N LYS A 63 -3.14 -5.61 1.61
CA LYS A 63 -2.06 -5.08 0.80
C LYS A 63 -1.64 -6.11 -0.24
N TYR A 64 -1.76 -5.74 -1.51
CA TYR A 64 -1.39 -6.61 -2.62
C TYR A 64 0.06 -6.34 -3.03
N PRO A 65 0.95 -7.36 -3.01
CA PRO A 65 2.37 -7.17 -3.35
C PRO A 65 2.53 -6.77 -4.83
N LYS A 66 1.68 -7.32 -5.70
CA LYS A 66 1.55 -6.90 -7.10
C LYS A 66 0.40 -5.91 -7.24
N PRO A 67 0.58 -4.79 -7.94
CA PRO A 67 -0.49 -3.84 -8.22
C PRO A 67 -1.72 -4.54 -8.80
N GLN A 68 -2.90 -4.22 -8.28
CA GLN A 68 -4.17 -4.72 -8.77
C GLN A 68 -4.93 -3.57 -9.46
N PRO A 69 -5.60 -3.83 -10.60
CA PRO A 69 -6.52 -2.86 -11.18
C PRO A 69 -7.63 -2.52 -10.19
N TYR A 70 -7.90 -1.22 -9.98
CA TYR A 70 -8.98 -0.76 -9.11
C TYR A 70 -10.35 -1.30 -9.54
N GLY A 71 -10.56 -1.48 -10.85
CA GLY A 71 -11.77 -2.11 -11.39
C GLY A 71 -12.06 -3.50 -10.80
N ASN A 72 -11.04 -4.26 -10.41
CA ASN A 72 -11.25 -5.58 -9.79
C ASN A 72 -11.99 -5.48 -8.46
N LEU A 73 -11.74 -4.43 -7.68
CA LEU A 73 -12.49 -4.17 -6.44
C LEU A 73 -13.96 -3.87 -6.74
N LEU A 74 -14.22 -3.00 -7.71
CA LEU A 74 -15.58 -2.58 -8.06
C LEU A 74 -16.41 -3.72 -8.63
N VAL A 75 -15.81 -4.56 -9.49
CA VAL A 75 -16.44 -5.79 -9.99
C VAL A 75 -16.77 -6.73 -8.83
N SER A 76 -15.82 -6.97 -7.91
CA SER A 76 -16.08 -7.83 -6.75
C SER A 76 -17.17 -7.28 -5.83
N MET A 77 -17.23 -5.96 -5.59
CA MET A 77 -18.29 -5.34 -4.79
C MET A 77 -19.65 -5.48 -5.47
N ALA A 78 -19.73 -5.26 -6.79
CA ALA A 78 -20.97 -5.43 -7.56
C ALA A 78 -21.48 -6.87 -7.48
N LYS A 79 -20.59 -7.86 -7.68
CA LYS A 79 -20.94 -9.27 -7.57
C LYS A 79 -21.36 -9.66 -6.15
N ALA A 80 -20.69 -9.13 -5.12
CA ALA A 80 -21.04 -9.39 -3.72
C ALA A 80 -22.48 -8.96 -3.39
N VAL A 81 -23.01 -7.93 -4.07
CA VAL A 81 -24.40 -7.48 -3.92
C VAL A 81 -25.36 -8.06 -4.98
N GLY A 82 -24.95 -9.13 -5.68
CA GLY A 82 -25.80 -9.88 -6.61
C GLY A 82 -25.87 -9.30 -8.03
N VAL A 83 -25.09 -8.28 -8.37
CA VAL A 83 -25.04 -7.72 -9.73
C VAL A 83 -24.14 -8.58 -10.61
N LYS A 84 -24.66 -9.03 -11.76
CA LYS A 84 -23.84 -9.65 -12.80
C LYS A 84 -22.95 -8.57 -13.44
N ALA A 85 -21.68 -8.54 -13.04
CA ALA A 85 -20.68 -7.63 -13.57
C ALA A 85 -19.57 -8.43 -14.28
N ASP A 86 -19.51 -8.33 -15.61
CA ASP A 86 -18.47 -8.99 -16.42
C ASP A 86 -17.17 -8.16 -16.47
N GLY A 87 -17.22 -6.87 -16.11
CA GLY A 87 -16.06 -5.98 -16.00
C GLY A 87 -16.43 -4.53 -15.63
N PHE A 88 -15.43 -3.74 -15.23
CA PHE A 88 -15.53 -2.30 -15.00
C PHE A 88 -14.17 -1.61 -15.25
N GLY A 89 -14.10 -0.68 -16.19
CA GLY A 89 -12.88 0.05 -16.53
C GLY A 89 -11.74 -0.89 -16.94
N SER A 90 -10.60 -0.82 -16.25
CA SER A 90 -9.42 -1.66 -16.50
C SER A 90 -9.42 -2.99 -15.73
N SER A 91 -10.59 -3.45 -15.26
CA SER A 91 -10.69 -4.71 -14.54
C SER A 91 -10.20 -5.89 -15.38
N THR A 92 -9.45 -6.78 -14.75
CA THR A 92 -9.01 -8.07 -15.32
C THR A 92 -9.67 -9.27 -14.64
N GLY A 93 -10.52 -9.03 -13.64
CA GLY A 93 -11.23 -10.06 -12.90
C GLY A 93 -11.75 -9.54 -11.56
N GLU A 94 -11.91 -10.45 -10.61
CA GLU A 94 -12.30 -10.13 -9.23
C GLU A 94 -11.07 -9.89 -8.35
N LEU A 95 -11.22 -9.02 -7.35
CA LEU A 95 -10.20 -8.80 -6.34
C LEU A 95 -10.27 -9.93 -5.29
N ALA A 96 -9.23 -10.77 -5.27
CA ALA A 96 -9.15 -11.90 -4.35
C ALA A 96 -9.06 -11.47 -2.88
N GLY A 97 -9.63 -12.29 -2.00
CA GLY A 97 -9.42 -12.18 -0.56
C GLY A 97 -10.44 -11.32 0.19
N LEU A 98 -11.45 -10.75 -0.46
CA LEU A 98 -12.51 -9.95 0.20
C LEU A 98 -13.45 -10.77 1.11
N ASP A 99 -13.47 -12.09 0.98
CA ASP A 99 -14.45 -13.04 1.54
C ASP A 99 -13.95 -13.90 2.71
N ARG A 100 -12.67 -13.83 3.04
CA ARG A 100 -12.01 -14.71 4.03
C ARG A 100 -11.32 -13.90 5.11
N GLU A 101 -10.99 -14.51 6.25
CA GLU A 101 -10.15 -13.83 7.24
C GLU A 101 -8.75 -13.56 6.67
N MET A 102 -8.07 -12.55 7.20
CA MET A 102 -6.67 -12.32 6.85
C MET A 102 -5.84 -13.47 7.43
N ASN A 103 -5.41 -14.36 6.56
CA ASN A 103 -4.51 -15.45 6.91
C ASN A 103 -3.37 -15.47 5.89
N TYR A 104 -2.59 -14.39 5.75
CA TYR A 104 -1.40 -14.44 4.89
C TYR A 104 -0.34 -13.36 5.14
N ASP A 105 0.90 -13.87 5.13
CA ASP A 105 2.19 -13.25 4.88
C ASP A 105 2.13 -12.12 3.83
N PHE A 106 2.85 -11.01 4.04
CA PHE A 106 2.80 -9.80 3.21
C PHE A 106 3.24 -10.00 1.74
N GLY A 107 3.47 -11.25 1.32
CA GLY A 107 3.83 -11.68 -0.03
C GLY A 107 5.24 -11.30 -0.45
N ILE A 108 5.90 -10.44 0.33
CA ILE A 108 7.30 -10.10 0.16
C ILE A 108 8.08 -10.98 1.12
N LYS A 109 8.44 -12.16 0.61
CA LYS A 109 9.39 -13.04 1.27
C LYS A 109 10.79 -12.57 0.92
N ASP A 110 11.60 -12.41 1.95
CA ASP A 110 13.02 -12.23 1.76
C ASP A 110 13.61 -13.51 1.16
N ASP A 111 14.33 -13.36 0.05
CA ASP A 111 15.01 -14.42 -0.70
C ASP A 111 16.52 -14.47 -0.38
N GLY A 112 16.98 -13.66 0.58
CA GLY A 112 18.39 -13.51 0.94
C GLY A 112 19.18 -12.61 -0.01
N SER A 113 18.55 -12.01 -1.03
CA SER A 113 19.22 -11.19 -2.02
C SER A 113 19.25 -9.70 -1.70
N TRP A 114 18.63 -9.27 -0.60
CA TRP A 114 18.55 -7.86 -0.21
C TRP A 114 19.86 -7.46 0.47
N THR A 115 20.67 -6.70 -0.27
CA THR A 115 22.05 -6.38 0.12
C THR A 115 22.36 -4.91 -0.14
N MET A 116 23.43 -4.44 0.50
CA MET A 116 24.03 -3.14 0.25
C MET A 116 25.48 -3.33 -0.21
N THR A 117 25.84 -2.71 -1.33
CA THR A 117 27.23 -2.68 -1.83
C THR A 117 27.64 -1.25 -2.14
N GLU A 118 28.94 -1.01 -2.10
CA GLU A 118 29.52 0.29 -2.48
C GLU A 118 30.30 0.12 -3.78
N LYS A 119 30.05 1.01 -4.74
CA LYS A 119 30.77 1.04 -6.02
C LYS A 119 30.81 2.49 -6.52
N ASP A 120 31.95 2.93 -7.05
CA ASP A 120 32.10 4.25 -7.68
C ASP A 120 31.62 5.42 -6.78
N LYS A 121 31.95 5.35 -5.48
CA LYS A 121 31.52 6.30 -4.43
C LYS A 121 30.00 6.43 -4.30
N ARG A 122 29.26 5.40 -4.69
CA ARG A 122 27.81 5.30 -4.56
C ARG A 122 27.45 4.07 -3.76
N LEU A 123 26.35 4.20 -3.02
CA LEU A 123 25.73 3.06 -2.36
C LEU A 123 24.71 2.45 -3.32
N HIS A 124 24.78 1.14 -3.51
CA HIS A 124 23.80 0.35 -4.25
C HIS A 124 23.06 -0.52 -3.24
N VAL A 125 21.75 -0.34 -3.14
CA VAL A 125 20.94 -0.98 -2.11
C VAL A 125 19.78 -1.70 -2.77
N LYS A 126 19.59 -2.97 -2.44
CA LYS A 126 18.40 -3.75 -2.77
C LYS A 126 17.72 -4.17 -1.48
N GLY A 127 16.43 -3.91 -1.35
CA GLY A 127 15.66 -4.39 -0.20
C GLY A 127 14.27 -3.80 -0.09
N LEU A 128 13.58 -4.08 1.01
CA LEU A 128 12.21 -3.61 1.24
C LEU A 128 12.22 -2.14 1.66
N LEU A 129 11.68 -1.27 0.81
CA LEU A 129 11.58 0.17 1.08
C LEU A 129 10.41 0.46 2.03
N ARG A 130 10.64 1.28 3.05
CA ARG A 130 9.65 1.70 4.05
C ARG A 130 9.82 3.20 4.33
N PRO A 131 8.74 3.95 4.58
CA PRO A 131 8.86 5.30 5.08
C PRO A 131 9.30 5.26 6.55
N THR A 132 9.74 6.40 7.07
CA THR A 132 9.83 6.59 8.52
C THR A 132 8.45 6.47 9.20
N ASN A 133 8.44 6.10 10.48
CA ASN A 133 7.25 6.19 11.34
C ASN A 133 7.13 7.56 12.03
N ASP A 134 8.18 8.39 11.95
CA ASP A 134 8.19 9.75 12.48
C ASP A 134 7.47 10.69 11.48
N LEU A 135 6.28 11.14 11.86
CA LEU A 135 5.41 11.96 11.01
C LEU A 135 6.02 13.34 10.69
N GLU A 136 6.97 13.81 11.50
CA GLU A 136 7.66 15.08 11.29
C GLU A 136 8.80 14.97 10.26
N LYS A 137 9.16 13.75 9.85
CA LYS A 137 10.28 13.47 8.93
C LYS A 137 9.81 12.97 7.57
N THR A 138 9.20 13.85 6.80
CA THR A 138 8.60 13.51 5.49
C THR A 138 9.60 13.08 4.41
N ASN A 139 10.89 13.32 4.60
CA ASN A 139 11.96 13.03 3.65
C ASN A 139 12.83 11.81 4.01
N VAL A 140 12.40 11.03 5.01
CA VAL A 140 13.18 9.89 5.52
C VAL A 140 12.53 8.57 5.15
N TYR A 141 13.34 7.68 4.58
CA TYR A 141 12.97 6.31 4.23
C TYR A 141 14.04 5.33 4.72
N PHE A 142 13.66 4.06 4.79
CA PHE A 142 14.55 2.96 5.17
C PHE A 142 14.43 1.83 4.16
N VAL A 143 15.56 1.23 3.82
CA VAL A 143 15.60 -0.02 3.05
C VAL A 143 16.02 -1.14 3.98
N ARG A 144 15.11 -2.09 4.23
CA ARG A 144 15.37 -3.30 5.01
C ARG A 144 16.16 -4.29 4.16
N LEU A 145 17.30 -4.75 4.69
CA LEU A 145 18.17 -5.77 4.11
C LEU A 145 17.89 -7.16 4.69
N SER A 146 18.47 -8.20 4.06
CA SER A 146 18.26 -9.60 4.47
C SER A 146 18.89 -9.93 5.82
N ASP A 147 19.96 -9.21 6.19
CA ASP A 147 20.61 -9.36 7.50
C ASP A 147 19.81 -8.67 8.63
N GLY A 148 18.64 -8.13 8.33
CA GLY A 148 17.77 -7.42 9.26
C GLY A 148 18.15 -5.96 9.50
N SER A 149 19.28 -5.49 8.97
CA SER A 149 19.69 -4.09 9.07
C SER A 149 18.87 -3.18 8.16
N ASP A 150 18.90 -1.88 8.46
CA ASP A 150 18.21 -0.85 7.68
C ASP A 150 19.22 0.17 7.15
N VAL A 151 19.12 0.48 5.86
CA VAL A 151 19.86 1.61 5.24
C VAL A 151 18.94 2.81 5.20
N MET A 152 19.37 3.92 5.81
CA MET A 152 18.59 5.15 5.82
C MET A 152 18.76 5.92 4.51
N ILE A 153 17.67 6.48 4.04
CA ILE A 153 17.63 7.51 3.00
C ILE A 153 17.15 8.78 3.67
N ASP A 154 17.95 9.82 3.60
CA ASP A 154 17.64 11.16 4.08
C ASP A 154 18.10 12.13 3.00
N ALA A 155 17.17 12.46 2.10
CA ALA A 155 17.44 13.18 0.89
C ALA A 155 16.42 14.31 0.68
N PRO A 156 16.75 15.39 -0.03
CA PRO A 156 15.82 16.50 -0.24
C PRO A 156 14.52 16.05 -0.92
N PHE A 157 13.39 16.64 -0.52
CA PHE A 157 12.06 16.34 -1.08
C PHE A 157 12.04 16.33 -2.61
N GLY A 158 12.61 17.35 -3.26
CA GLY A 158 12.64 17.45 -4.73
C GLY A 158 13.36 16.28 -5.39
N ASN A 159 14.40 15.74 -4.76
CA ASN A 159 15.08 14.54 -5.25
C ASN A 159 14.19 13.30 -5.11
N LEU A 160 13.57 13.09 -3.95
CA LEU A 160 12.70 11.95 -3.70
C LEU A 160 11.44 11.98 -4.59
N ASN A 161 10.81 13.14 -4.75
CA ASN A 161 9.63 13.35 -5.57
C ASN A 161 9.93 13.13 -7.07
N SER A 162 11.02 13.71 -7.58
CA SER A 162 11.41 13.53 -8.99
C SER A 162 11.76 12.08 -9.36
N ARG A 163 12.16 11.26 -8.38
CA ARG A 163 12.38 9.81 -8.53
C ARG A 163 11.17 8.96 -8.16
N ARG A 164 10.08 9.57 -7.67
CA ARG A 164 8.86 8.91 -7.22
C ARG A 164 9.15 7.78 -6.24
N VAL A 165 10.02 8.04 -5.26
CA VAL A 165 10.47 7.03 -4.29
C VAL A 165 9.28 6.39 -3.56
N ASP A 166 8.23 7.16 -3.30
CA ASP A 166 6.98 6.70 -2.67
C ASP A 166 6.23 5.61 -3.47
N HIS A 167 6.49 5.47 -4.79
CA HIS A 167 5.91 4.40 -5.61
C HIS A 167 6.43 3.01 -5.20
N TYR A 168 7.61 2.96 -4.59
CA TYR A 168 8.28 1.72 -4.21
C TYR A 168 8.06 1.38 -2.74
N VAL A 169 7.38 2.25 -1.98
CA VAL A 169 7.11 2.01 -0.57
C VAL A 169 6.33 0.71 -0.38
N GLY A 170 6.85 -0.11 0.52
CA GLY A 170 6.28 -1.40 0.85
C GLY A 170 6.52 -2.46 -0.21
N ARG A 171 7.52 -2.28 -1.09
CA ARG A 171 7.99 -3.21 -2.12
C ARG A 171 9.50 -3.37 -2.02
N VAL A 172 10.03 -4.45 -2.60
CA VAL A 172 11.46 -4.56 -2.84
C VAL A 172 11.82 -3.57 -3.95
N ALA A 173 12.89 -2.81 -3.72
CA ALA A 173 13.42 -1.87 -4.68
C ALA A 173 14.94 -1.93 -4.69
N THR A 174 15.50 -1.66 -5.86
CA THR A 174 16.93 -1.41 -6.04
C THR A 174 17.13 0.09 -6.24
N LEU A 175 18.02 0.70 -5.46
CA LEU A 175 18.35 2.11 -5.59
C LEU A 175 19.85 2.35 -5.51
N SER A 176 20.27 3.51 -6.03
CA SER A 176 21.64 3.97 -5.86
C SER A 176 21.77 5.47 -5.75
N GLY A 177 22.82 5.91 -5.06
CA GLY A 177 23.22 7.31 -5.05
C GLY A 177 24.35 7.62 -4.07
N PRO A 178 24.73 8.91 -3.94
CA PRO A 178 25.72 9.34 -2.97
C PRO A 178 25.25 9.06 -1.54
N PHE A 179 26.20 8.86 -0.65
CA PHE A 179 25.94 8.57 0.75
C PHE A 179 26.95 9.29 1.66
N LYS A 180 26.62 9.36 2.94
CA LYS A 180 27.51 9.81 4.03
C LYS A 180 27.60 8.73 5.10
N GLY A 181 28.66 8.80 5.91
CA GLY A 181 28.91 7.85 7.01
C GLY A 181 29.68 6.60 6.58
N GLU A 182 30.03 5.77 7.56
CA GLU A 182 30.87 4.58 7.37
C GLU A 182 30.22 3.34 7.97
N GLY A 183 30.66 2.16 7.51
CA GLY A 183 30.17 0.87 7.99
C GLY A 183 28.64 0.72 7.87
N LYS A 184 27.98 0.42 8.99
CA LYS A 184 26.52 0.22 9.09
C LYS A 184 25.72 1.52 9.23
N SER A 185 26.37 2.66 9.45
CA SER A 185 25.72 3.97 9.65
C SER A 185 25.64 4.80 8.37
N ARG A 186 25.62 4.14 7.21
CA ARG A 186 25.57 4.79 5.90
C ARG A 186 24.17 5.32 5.61
N VAL A 187 24.13 6.56 5.10
CA VAL A 187 22.89 7.28 4.79
C VAL A 187 22.95 7.75 3.35
N VAL A 188 22.00 7.30 2.51
CA VAL A 188 21.84 7.79 1.14
C VAL A 188 21.30 9.22 1.18
N THR A 189 22.05 10.15 0.60
CA THR A 189 21.73 11.60 0.64
C THR A 189 21.04 12.11 -0.62
N SER A 190 21.01 11.30 -1.67
CA SER A 190 20.29 11.55 -2.91
C SER A 190 20.05 10.23 -3.63
N VAL A 191 18.85 10.04 -4.17
CA VAL A 191 18.50 8.90 -5.01
C VAL A 191 18.72 9.29 -6.48
N GLU A 192 19.66 8.63 -7.14
CA GLU A 192 19.95 8.87 -8.56
C GLU A 192 19.20 7.88 -9.46
N LYS A 193 19.09 6.63 -9.01
CA LYS A 193 18.36 5.56 -9.70
C LYS A 193 17.51 4.81 -8.67
N ILE A 194 16.31 4.43 -9.07
CA ILE A 194 15.42 3.53 -8.31
C ILE A 194 14.58 2.71 -9.29
N GLY A 195 14.39 1.44 -8.97
CA GLY A 195 13.59 0.49 -9.75
C GLY A 195 13.16 -0.71 -8.92
N PRO A 196 12.34 -1.61 -9.48
CA PRO A 196 12.03 -2.89 -8.86
C PRO A 196 13.27 -3.78 -8.68
#